data_AF-A0A3A9K7U2-F1
#
_entry.id   AF-A0A3A9K7U2-F1
#
_cell.length_a   1.000
_cell.length_b   1.000
_cell.length_c   1.000
_cell.angle_alpha   90.00
_cell.angle_beta   90.00
_cell.angle_gamma   90.00
#
_symmetry.space_group_name_H-M   'P 1'
#
loop_
_entity.id
_entity.type
_entity.pdbx_description
1 polymer ?
#
loop_
_entity_poly.entity_id
_entity_poly.type
_entity_poly.pdbx_seq_one_letter_code
_entity_poly.pdbx_strand_id
1 'polypeptide(L)'
;MTDTDLGSPDVSAEADLAQNENYSVHKAKNVMGYNLSVKNDVFGKVDNFLIDEKTFEIKYFIVDTKKWLPGGKKVLISTKWIDDVEWSVSQMSISVTREQIEEAPEYLKDMELSDNKEQELWMHYQKST
;
A
#
# COMPACT_ATOMS: atom_id res chain seq x y z
N MET A 1 13.98 -68.26 0.47
CA MET A 1 12.64 -67.87 0.01
C MET A 1 12.51 -66.41 0.40
N THR A 2 12.45 -65.58 -0.62
CA THR A 2 12.48 -64.11 -0.60
C THR A 2 11.32 -63.56 0.21
N ASP A 3 11.55 -62.45 0.90
CA ASP A 3 10.68 -61.27 0.78
C ASP A 3 11.48 -60.04 1.19
N THR A 4 11.93 -59.34 0.15
CA THR A 4 12.36 -57.95 0.21
C THR A 4 11.08 -57.12 0.20
N ASP A 5 10.70 -56.57 1.35
CA ASP A 5 9.59 -55.62 1.43
C ASP A 5 10.07 -54.26 0.94
N LEU A 6 9.72 -53.95 -0.31
CA LEU A 6 9.81 -52.64 -0.92
C LEU A 6 8.53 -51.87 -0.62
N GLY A 7 8.67 -50.80 0.15
CA GLY A 7 7.87 -49.59 -0.06
C GLY A 7 6.62 -49.47 0.81
N SER A 8 6.71 -48.55 1.76
CA SER A 8 5.71 -47.49 1.85
C SER A 8 6.47 -46.20 2.14
N PRO A 9 6.58 -45.27 1.18
CA PRO A 9 7.03 -43.92 1.51
C PRO A 9 6.06 -43.33 2.54
N ASP A 10 6.67 -42.74 3.56
CA ASP A 10 6.04 -42.08 4.69
C ASP A 10 4.88 -41.17 4.25
N VAL A 11 3.68 -41.45 4.78
CA VAL A 11 2.44 -40.69 4.56
C VAL A 11 2.44 -39.32 5.24
N SER A 12 3.61 -38.80 5.61
CA SER A 12 3.79 -37.48 6.22
C SER A 12 4.01 -36.35 5.22
N ALA A 13 4.08 -36.64 3.90
CA ALA A 13 4.45 -35.65 2.89
C ALA A 13 3.28 -34.94 2.16
N GLU A 14 2.01 -35.19 2.52
CA GLU A 14 0.86 -34.67 1.74
C GLU A 14 -0.05 -33.66 2.48
N ALA A 15 0.40 -33.08 3.59
CA ALA A 15 -0.39 -32.09 4.35
C ALA A 15 0.08 -30.63 4.23
N ASP A 16 1.03 -30.31 3.34
CA ASP A 16 1.57 -28.93 3.19
C ASP A 16 1.18 -28.23 1.88
N LEU A 17 0.16 -28.71 1.15
CA LEU A 17 -0.22 -28.16 -0.18
C LEU A 17 -1.60 -27.51 -0.24
N ALA A 18 -2.02 -26.81 0.83
CA ALA A 18 -3.27 -26.06 0.80
C ALA A 18 -3.16 -24.66 1.45
N GLN A 19 -2.27 -23.83 0.93
CA GLN A 19 -2.52 -22.39 0.83
C GLN A 19 -2.02 -21.92 -0.54
N ASN A 20 -2.81 -22.16 -1.58
CA ASN A 20 -2.71 -21.35 -2.79
C ASN A 20 -3.23 -19.96 -2.43
N GLU A 21 -2.39 -19.12 -1.82
CA GLU A 21 -2.64 -17.69 -1.74
C GLU A 21 -2.70 -17.20 -3.19
N ASN A 22 -3.92 -17.05 -3.70
CA ASN A 22 -4.17 -16.40 -4.97
C ASN A 22 -3.66 -14.96 -4.84
N TYR A 23 -2.39 -14.74 -5.21
CA TYR A 23 -1.84 -13.41 -5.42
C TYR A 23 -2.61 -12.78 -6.57
N SER A 24 -3.71 -12.11 -6.22
CA SER A 24 -4.52 -11.38 -7.18
C SER A 24 -3.73 -10.13 -7.55
N VAL A 25 -3.06 -10.17 -8.70
CA VAL A 25 -2.38 -8.99 -9.24
C VAL A 25 -3.44 -8.06 -9.84
N HIS A 26 -3.51 -6.85 -9.32
CA HIS A 26 -4.41 -5.82 -9.84
C HIS A 26 -3.67 -4.90 -10.81
N LYS A 27 -4.35 -4.49 -11.89
CA LYS A 27 -3.80 -3.46 -12.78
C LYS A 27 -3.74 -2.15 -11.99
N ALA A 28 -2.61 -1.44 -12.00
CA ALA A 28 -2.47 -0.15 -11.31
C ALA A 28 -3.57 0.85 -11.69
N LYS A 29 -4.00 0.85 -12.96
CA LYS A 29 -5.13 1.67 -13.43
C LYS A 29 -6.47 1.39 -12.72
N ASN A 30 -6.64 0.21 -12.15
CA ASN A 30 -7.83 -0.13 -11.37
C ASN A 30 -7.77 0.45 -9.96
N VAL A 31 -6.57 0.69 -9.42
CA VAL A 31 -6.33 1.30 -8.11
C VAL A 31 -6.40 2.84 -8.18
N MET A 32 -6.17 3.43 -9.37
CA MET A 32 -6.43 4.85 -9.59
C MET A 32 -7.88 5.21 -9.23
N GLY A 33 -8.05 6.30 -8.50
CA GLY A 33 -9.35 6.76 -8.02
C GLY A 33 -9.86 6.08 -6.75
N TYR A 34 -9.13 5.10 -6.19
CA TYR A 34 -9.46 4.51 -4.89
C TYR A 34 -9.53 5.60 -3.83
N ASN A 35 -10.55 5.54 -2.98
CA ASN A 35 -10.69 6.43 -1.85
C ASN A 35 -9.67 6.04 -0.77
N LEU A 36 -9.06 7.04 -0.12
CA LEU A 36 -8.35 6.81 1.13
C LEU A 36 -9.17 7.35 2.29
N SER A 37 -9.18 6.60 3.39
CA SER A 37 -9.97 6.91 4.58
C SER A 37 -9.14 6.89 5.86
N VAL A 38 -9.56 7.72 6.82
CA VAL A 38 -9.04 7.77 8.20
C VAL A 38 -10.23 7.67 9.14
N LYS A 39 -10.25 6.67 10.04
CA LYS A 39 -11.30 6.49 11.06
C LYS A 39 -12.74 6.66 10.51
N ASN A 40 -12.99 6.14 9.30
CA ASN A 40 -14.25 6.20 8.55
C ASN A 40 -14.56 7.50 7.78
N ASP A 41 -13.67 8.50 7.76
CA ASP A 41 -13.81 9.68 6.91
C ASP A 41 -12.91 9.56 5.66
N VAL A 42 -13.47 9.80 4.48
CA VAL A 42 -12.74 9.72 3.20
C VAL A 42 -12.05 11.07 2.94
N PHE A 43 -10.72 11.07 2.95
CA PHE A 43 -9.94 12.31 2.87
C PHE A 43 -9.35 12.61 1.48
N GLY A 44 -9.39 11.64 0.57
CA GLY A 44 -8.82 11.83 -0.76
C GLY A 44 -8.95 10.63 -1.68
N LYS A 45 -8.37 10.76 -2.87
CA LYS A 45 -8.34 9.68 -3.87
C LYS A 45 -6.95 9.50 -4.44
N VAL A 46 -6.60 8.26 -4.77
CA VAL A 46 -5.37 7.97 -5.52
C VAL A 46 -5.45 8.65 -6.89
N ASP A 47 -4.56 9.60 -7.13
CA ASP A 47 -4.38 10.28 -8.42
C ASP A 47 -3.33 9.56 -9.26
N ASN A 48 -2.21 9.16 -8.65
CA ASN A 48 -1.11 8.49 -9.34
C ASN A 48 -0.18 7.75 -8.36
N PHE A 49 0.90 7.14 -8.88
CA PHE A 49 1.87 6.32 -8.15
C PHE A 49 3.29 6.82 -8.37
N LEU A 50 4.15 6.67 -7.36
CA LEU A 50 5.59 6.76 -7.49
C LEU A 50 6.20 5.38 -7.28
N ILE A 51 7.10 5.00 -8.17
CA ILE A 51 7.78 3.71 -8.17
C ILE A 51 9.24 3.94 -7.79
N ASP A 52 9.77 3.09 -6.91
CA ASP A 52 11.20 3.05 -6.61
C ASP A 52 11.96 2.46 -7.80
N GLU A 53 12.93 3.19 -8.35
CA GLU A 53 13.65 2.76 -9.56
C GLU A 53 14.54 1.53 -9.34
N LYS A 54 14.96 1.27 -8.10
CA LYS A 54 15.86 0.15 -7.77
C LYS A 54 15.08 -1.13 -7.49
N THR A 55 13.97 -1.02 -6.74
CA THR A 55 13.17 -2.19 -6.33
C THR A 55 11.97 -2.44 -7.24
N PHE A 56 11.58 -1.46 -8.06
CA PHE A 56 10.34 -1.45 -8.85
C PHE A 56 9.05 -1.55 -8.00
N GLU A 57 9.13 -1.28 -6.70
CA GLU A 57 7.97 -1.24 -5.82
C GLU A 57 7.21 0.08 -5.96
N ILE A 58 5.88 0.04 -5.90
CA ILE A 58 5.08 1.24 -5.69
C ILE A 58 5.34 1.71 -4.26
N LYS A 59 6.11 2.78 -4.13
CA LYS A 59 6.55 3.32 -2.82
C LYS A 59 5.54 4.29 -2.24
N TYR A 60 4.97 5.15 -3.08
CA TYR A 60 4.02 6.18 -2.66
C TYR A 60 2.81 6.26 -3.58
N PHE A 61 1.65 6.51 -2.99
CA PHE A 61 0.48 7.06 -3.67
C PHE A 61 0.55 8.58 -3.66
N ILE A 62 0.27 9.18 -4.81
CA ILE A 62 -0.08 10.60 -4.93
C ILE A 62 -1.59 10.69 -4.71
N VAL A 63 -2.01 11.40 -3.68
CA VAL A 63 -3.41 11.45 -3.24
C VAL A 63 -3.94 12.88 -3.40
N ASP A 64 -5.02 13.05 -4.17
CA ASP A 64 -5.72 14.33 -4.32
C ASP A 64 -6.73 14.53 -3.17
N THR A 65 -6.55 15.60 -2.39
CA THR A 65 -7.38 15.95 -1.22
C THR A 65 -8.34 17.12 -1.48
N LYS A 66 -8.46 17.60 -2.74
CA LYS A 66 -9.26 18.79 -3.11
C LYS A 66 -10.72 18.77 -2.68
N LYS A 67 -11.33 17.58 -2.58
CA LYS A 67 -12.73 17.45 -2.15
C LYS A 67 -12.91 17.48 -0.64
N TRP A 68 -11.83 17.32 0.12
CA TRP A 68 -11.86 17.19 1.57
C TRP A 68 -11.39 18.46 2.28
N LEU A 69 -10.48 19.24 1.67
CA LEU A 69 -9.94 20.48 2.24
C LEU A 69 -10.18 21.71 1.36
N PRO A 70 -10.57 22.86 1.95
CA PRO A 70 -10.50 24.15 1.27
C PRO A 70 -9.07 24.42 0.78
N GLY A 71 -8.90 24.70 -0.51
CA GLY A 71 -7.58 24.89 -1.11
C GLY A 71 -6.77 23.59 -1.27
N GLY A 72 -7.42 22.43 -1.29
CA GLY A 72 -6.77 21.13 -1.25
C GLY A 72 -5.68 20.90 -2.29
N LYS A 73 -4.79 19.97 -1.95
CA LYS A 73 -3.49 19.74 -2.56
C LYS A 73 -3.32 18.27 -2.89
N LYS A 74 -2.22 17.94 -3.57
CA LYS A 74 -1.79 16.53 -3.67
C LYS A 74 -0.81 16.23 -2.54
N VAL A 75 -0.94 15.07 -1.90
CA VAL A 75 -0.04 14.64 -0.82
C VAL A 75 0.51 13.26 -1.14
N LEU A 76 1.67 12.94 -0.56
CA LEU A 76 2.25 11.60 -0.64
C LEU A 76 1.82 10.75 0.55
N ILE A 77 1.36 9.54 0.26
CA ILE A 77 1.03 8.50 1.23
C ILE A 77 1.86 7.25 0.90
N SER A 78 2.67 6.78 1.83
CA SER A 78 3.44 5.54 1.63
C SER A 78 2.52 4.33 1.55
N THR A 79 2.81 3.42 0.63
CA THR A 79 2.09 2.14 0.54
C THR A 79 2.29 1.28 1.79
N LYS A 80 3.35 1.52 2.56
CA LYS A 80 3.60 0.89 3.86
C LYS A 80 2.66 1.36 4.98
N TRP A 81 1.89 2.44 4.78
CA TRP A 81 0.98 2.98 5.79
C TRP A 81 -0.47 2.52 5.60
N ILE A 82 -0.72 1.67 4.61
CA ILE A 82 -2.04 1.08 4.36
C ILE A 82 -2.33 0.02 5.41
N ASP A 83 -3.45 0.19 6.12
CA ASP A 83 -3.89 -0.76 7.14
C ASP A 83 -4.77 -1.86 6.53
N ASP A 84 -5.68 -1.49 5.62
CA ASP A 84 -6.58 -2.42 4.94
C ASP A 84 -7.00 -1.92 3.54
N VAL A 85 -7.39 -2.86 2.67
CA VAL A 85 -7.88 -2.60 1.30
C VAL A 85 -9.20 -3.31 1.07
N GLU A 86 -10.28 -2.52 0.96
CA GLU A 86 -11.60 -3.03 0.62
C GLU A 86 -11.85 -2.90 -0.89
N TRP A 87 -11.43 -3.94 -1.63
CA TRP A 87 -11.48 -3.97 -3.10
C TRP A 87 -12.89 -3.81 -3.69
N SER A 88 -13.91 -4.33 -3.01
CA SER A 88 -15.32 -4.29 -3.45
C SER A 88 -15.87 -2.87 -3.58
N VAL A 89 -15.38 -1.94 -2.74
CA VAL A 89 -15.80 -0.54 -2.70
C VAL A 89 -14.69 0.42 -3.14
N SER A 90 -13.55 -0.10 -3.60
CA SER A 90 -12.41 0.68 -4.08
C SER A 90 -11.90 1.68 -3.03
N GLN A 91 -11.65 1.19 -1.82
CA GLN A 91 -11.23 2.02 -0.69
C GLN A 91 -10.03 1.41 0.05
N MET A 92 -9.15 2.26 0.56
CA MET A 92 -8.05 1.91 1.45
C MET A 92 -8.18 2.69 2.76
N SER A 93 -7.81 2.07 3.87
CA SER A 93 -7.73 2.73 5.17
C SER A 93 -6.26 2.96 5.57
N ILE A 94 -6.02 4.09 6.22
CA ILE A 94 -4.73 4.42 6.83
C ILE A 94 -4.92 4.99 8.24
N SER A 95 -3.93 4.77 9.09
CA SER A 95 -3.90 5.30 10.45
C SER A 95 -2.99 6.52 10.52
N VAL A 96 -3.54 7.68 10.14
CA VAL A 96 -2.97 9.03 10.34
C VAL A 96 -4.06 9.95 10.89
N THR A 97 -3.72 11.15 11.37
CA THR A 97 -4.72 12.14 11.81
C THR A 97 -5.14 13.07 10.69
N ARG A 98 -6.25 13.78 10.88
CA ARG A 98 -6.73 14.79 9.94
C ARG A 98 -5.74 15.93 9.78
N GLU A 99 -5.18 16.37 10.90
CA GLU A 99 -4.20 17.44 11.00
C GLU A 99 -2.93 17.07 10.23
N GLN A 100 -2.48 15.82 10.31
CA GLN A 100 -1.32 15.34 9.55
C GLN A 100 -1.56 15.44 8.04
N ILE A 101 -2.76 15.16 7.54
CA ILE A 101 -3.08 15.33 6.10
C ILE A 101 -3.18 16.82 5.73
N GLU A 102 -3.81 17.63 6.58
CA GLU A 102 -3.96 19.07 6.37
C GLU A 102 -2.63 19.80 6.31
N GLU A 103 -1.69 19.44 7.18
CA GLU A 103 -0.37 20.06 7.28
C GLU A 103 0.68 19.40 6.36
N ALA A 104 0.34 18.28 5.69
CA ALA A 104 1.29 17.55 4.85
C ALA A 104 1.93 18.42 3.76
N PRO A 105 3.23 18.22 3.45
CA PRO A 105 3.84 18.92 2.32
C PRO A 105 3.09 18.60 1.02
N GLU A 106 2.85 19.62 0.19
CA GLU A 106 2.23 19.43 -1.12
C GLU A 106 3.20 18.70 -2.05
N TYR A 107 2.69 17.67 -2.73
CA TYR A 107 3.38 17.03 -3.83
C TYR A 107 3.34 17.94 -5.06
N LEU A 108 4.53 18.35 -5.51
CA LEU A 108 4.73 19.06 -6.78
C LEU A 108 5.36 18.09 -7.79
N LYS A 109 4.92 18.17 -9.05
CA LYS A 109 5.30 17.20 -10.10
C LYS A 109 6.82 17.18 -10.39
N ASP A 110 7.47 18.32 -10.18
CA ASP A 110 8.90 18.56 -10.35
C ASP A 110 9.69 18.38 -9.04
N MET A 111 9.05 17.90 -7.97
CA MET A 111 9.73 17.60 -6.72
C MET A 111 10.60 16.36 -6.86
N GLU A 112 11.91 16.52 -6.64
CA GLU A 112 12.81 15.41 -6.37
C GLU A 112 12.61 14.91 -4.93
N LEU A 113 12.34 13.62 -4.76
CA LEU A 113 12.29 12.95 -3.46
C LEU A 113 13.68 12.42 -3.10
N SER A 114 14.46 13.25 -2.43
CA SER A 114 15.72 12.83 -1.81
C SER A 114 15.46 12.08 -0.50
N ASP A 115 16.45 11.32 -0.03
CA ASP A 115 16.37 10.59 1.24
C ASP A 115 16.00 11.50 2.43
N ASN A 116 16.52 12.73 2.47
CA ASN A 116 16.19 13.69 3.52
C ASN A 116 14.71 14.13 3.46
N LYS A 117 14.18 14.40 2.26
CA LYS A 117 12.76 14.77 2.09
C LYS A 117 11.84 13.61 2.43
N GLU A 118 12.23 12.39 2.09
CA GLU A 118 11.52 11.20 2.53
C GLU A 118 11.54 11.10 4.06
N GLN A 119 12.68 11.28 4.70
CA GLN A 119 12.75 11.25 6.16
C GLN A 119 11.86 12.32 6.80
N GLU A 120 11.86 13.55 6.28
CA GLU A 120 10.97 14.63 6.71
C GLU A 120 9.49 14.26 6.56
N LEU A 121 9.12 13.65 5.43
CA LEU A 121 7.77 13.17 5.18
C LEU A 121 7.35 12.10 6.22
N TRP A 122 8.21 11.13 6.50
CA TRP A 122 7.91 10.08 7.48
C TRP A 122 7.78 10.65 8.91
N MET A 123 8.65 11.59 9.28
CA MET A 123 8.55 12.29 10.57
C MET A 123 7.27 13.11 10.69
N HIS A 124 6.85 13.81 9.61
CA HIS A 124 5.60 14.56 9.56
C HIS A 124 4.39 13.67 9.89
N TYR A 125 4.33 12.49 9.29
CA TYR A 125 3.27 11.51 9.55
C TYR A 125 3.48 10.68 10.82
N GLN A 126 4.55 10.93 11.57
CA GLN A 126 4.92 10.17 12.78
C GLN A 126 4.99 8.66 12.51
N LYS A 127 5.48 8.29 11.33
CA LYS A 127 5.71 6.91 10.90
C LYS A 127 7.21 6.59 10.98
N SER A 128 7.53 5.32 11.23
CA SER A 128 8.92 4.82 11.28
C SER A 128 9.19 3.87 10.11
N THR A 129 10.35 4.04 9.47
CA THR A 129 10.82 3.26 8.32
C THR A 129 10.91 1.76 8.57
#